data_AF-A0A4P6ATI3-F1
#
_entry.id   AF-A0A4P6ATI3-F1
#
_cell.length_a   1.000
_cell.length_b   1.000
_cell.length_c   1.000
_cell.angle_alpha   90.00
_cell.angle_beta   90.00
_cell.angle_gamma   90.00
#
_symmetry.space_group_name_H-M   'P 1'
#
loop_
_entity.id
_entity.type
_entity.pdbx_description
1 polymer ?
#
loop_
_entity_poly.entity_id
_entity_poly.type
_entity_poly.pdbx_seq_one_letter_code
_entity_poly.pdbx_strand_id
1 'polypeptide(L)'
;MAMHDPLRRQIKAAQTAINMSQEDYKAMLMRVTGKHSSTDLSRNQIYAVLDEFKRLGWKPNAKNGRLIKTIQFLWMRLGEENCLETPTKKAMEAFCNKYVETRTFYSAPRGQLQHLVEVLKKWCERENISTGSIK
;
A
#
# COMPACT_ATOMS: atom_id res chain seq x y z
N MET A 1 18.57 5.08 -15.51
CA MET A 1 17.68 3.96 -15.11
C MET A 1 16.56 4.50 -14.22
N ALA A 2 15.41 4.85 -14.79
CA ALA A 2 14.26 5.31 -14.02
C ALA A 2 13.64 4.11 -13.31
N MET A 3 14.07 3.85 -12.08
CA MET A 3 13.36 2.93 -11.20
C MET A 3 11.93 3.42 -11.11
N HIS A 4 10.95 2.59 -11.51
CA HIS A 4 9.53 2.90 -11.41
C HIS A 4 9.18 3.10 -9.93
N ASP A 5 9.32 4.33 -9.44
CA ASP A 5 9.09 4.67 -8.05
C ASP A 5 7.58 4.52 -7.76
N PRO A 6 7.19 3.67 -6.80
CA PRO A 6 5.78 3.39 -6.51
C PRO A 6 4.98 4.65 -6.15
N LEU A 7 5.63 5.71 -5.63
CA LEU A 7 4.98 6.96 -5.28
C LEU A 7 4.57 7.77 -6.53
N ARG A 8 5.32 7.66 -7.64
CA ARG A 8 4.95 8.31 -8.90
C ARG A 8 3.70 7.70 -9.53
N ARG A 9 3.52 6.38 -9.37
CA ARG A 9 2.27 5.70 -9.78
C ARG A 9 1.09 6.21 -8.95
N GLN A 10 1.29 6.52 -7.68
CA GLN A 10 0.24 7.11 -6.84
C GLN A 10 -0.18 8.50 -7.29
N ILE A 11 0.76 9.36 -7.73
CA ILE A 11 0.42 10.67 -8.31
C ILE A 11 -0.54 10.52 -9.50
N LYS A 12 -0.24 9.59 -10.41
CA LYS A 12 -1.09 9.35 -11.59
C LYS A 12 -2.43 8.73 -11.21
N ALA A 13 -2.45 7.81 -10.26
CA ALA A 13 -3.70 7.28 -9.71
C ALA A 13 -4.53 8.38 -9.03
N ALA A 14 -3.89 9.35 -8.36
CA ALA A 14 -4.55 10.47 -7.72
C ALA A 14 -5.21 11.40 -8.74
N GLN A 15 -4.48 11.77 -9.78
CA GLN A 15 -4.99 12.56 -10.89
C GLN A 15 -6.25 11.93 -11.51
N THR A 16 -6.21 10.63 -11.82
CA THR A 16 -7.36 9.91 -12.37
C THR A 16 -8.53 9.84 -11.39
N ALA A 17 -8.26 9.63 -10.09
CA ALA A 17 -9.30 9.50 -9.07
C ALA A 17 -10.12 10.79 -8.85
N ILE A 18 -9.53 11.96 -9.10
CA ILE A 18 -10.25 13.25 -9.02
C ILE A 18 -10.66 13.80 -10.40
N ASN A 19 -10.51 13.00 -11.47
CA ASN A 19 -10.80 13.40 -12.86
C ASN A 19 -10.13 14.73 -13.26
N MET A 20 -8.88 14.95 -12.83
CA MET A 20 -8.15 16.19 -13.10
C MET A 20 -7.59 16.20 -14.52
N SER A 21 -7.82 17.30 -15.24
CA SER A 21 -7.25 17.52 -16.58
C SER A 21 -5.72 17.55 -16.56
N GLN A 22 -5.11 17.24 -17.70
CA GLN A 22 -3.65 17.31 -17.86
C GLN A 22 -3.11 18.75 -17.71
N GLU A 23 -3.93 19.75 -17.99
CA GLU A 23 -3.57 21.18 -17.84
C GLU A 23 -3.54 21.58 -16.37
N ASP A 24 -4.61 21.30 -15.62
CA ASP A 24 -4.67 21.49 -14.17
C ASP A 24 -3.56 20.74 -13.44
N TYR A 25 -3.27 19.51 -13.88
CA TYR A 25 -2.17 18.72 -13.34
C TYR A 25 -0.81 19.39 -13.52
N LYS A 26 -0.52 19.94 -14.71
CA LYS A 26 0.72 20.67 -14.97
C LYS A 26 0.79 21.97 -14.16
N ALA A 27 -0.31 22.71 -14.07
CA ALA A 27 -0.40 23.93 -13.28
C ALA A 27 -0.16 23.65 -11.78
N MET A 28 -0.77 22.58 -11.25
CA MET A 28 -0.57 22.14 -9.86
C MET A 28 0.88 21.70 -9.62
N LEU A 29 1.48 20.89 -10.52
CA LEU A 29 2.88 20.51 -10.40
C LEU A 29 3.81 21.73 -10.40
N MET A 30 3.55 22.70 -11.28
CA MET A 30 4.33 23.93 -11.34
C MET A 30 4.18 24.77 -10.06
N ARG A 31 2.97 24.89 -9.51
CA ARG A 31 2.70 25.61 -8.27
C ARG A 31 3.35 24.95 -7.05
N VAL A 32 3.26 23.63 -6.93
CA VAL A 32 3.72 22.90 -5.73
C VAL A 32 5.23 22.64 -5.77
N THR A 33 5.79 22.40 -6.96
CA THR A 33 7.16 21.89 -7.12
C THR A 33 8.06 22.74 -8.01
N GLY A 34 7.50 23.71 -8.74
CA GLY A 34 8.22 24.48 -9.77
C GLY A 34 8.56 23.67 -11.03
N LYS A 35 8.03 22.45 -11.19
CA LYS A 35 8.37 21.54 -12.29
C LYS A 35 7.13 21.20 -13.12
N HIS A 36 7.33 20.98 -14.42
CA HIS A 36 6.26 20.59 -15.33
C HIS A 36 6.08 19.06 -15.45
N SER A 37 7.01 18.27 -14.91
CA SER A 37 6.98 16.82 -15.07
C SER A 37 7.17 16.08 -13.76
N SER A 38 6.31 15.09 -13.54
CA SER A 38 6.46 14.11 -12.46
C SER A 38 7.70 13.23 -12.60
N THR A 39 8.35 13.22 -13.78
CA THR A 39 9.57 12.44 -13.99
C THR A 39 10.81 13.09 -13.36
N ASP A 40 10.77 14.40 -13.08
CA ASP A 40 11.89 15.18 -12.53
C ASP A 40 11.75 15.40 -11.01
N LEU A 41 10.66 14.93 -10.40
CA LEU A 41 10.38 15.20 -8.99
C LEU A 41 11.27 14.37 -8.05
N SER A 42 11.86 15.05 -7.07
CA SER A 42 12.47 14.42 -5.90
C SER A 42 11.42 13.79 -4.97
N ARG A 43 11.81 12.89 -4.08
CA ARG A 43 10.89 12.25 -3.11
C ARG A 43 10.09 13.27 -2.29
N ASN A 44 10.73 14.30 -1.75
CA ASN A 44 10.05 15.33 -0.96
C ASN A 44 8.98 16.08 -1.78
N GLN A 45 9.28 16.34 -3.06
CA GLN A 45 8.35 16.99 -3.99
C GLN A 45 7.17 16.07 -4.33
N ILE A 46 7.41 14.77 -4.48
CA ILE A 46 6.35 13.77 -4.66
C ILE A 46 5.40 13.77 -3.45
N TYR A 47 5.92 13.81 -2.23
CA TYR A 47 5.08 13.90 -1.03
C TYR A 47 4.28 15.20 -0.97
N ALA A 48 4.87 16.34 -1.31
CA ALA A 48 4.16 17.62 -1.37
C ALA A 48 3.01 17.60 -2.39
N VAL A 49 3.24 17.01 -3.57
CA VAL A 49 2.19 16.84 -4.59
C VAL A 49 1.08 15.91 -4.11
N LEU A 50 1.43 14.79 -3.47
CA LEU A 50 0.43 13.88 -2.89
C LEU A 50 -0.37 14.54 -1.76
N ASP A 51 0.23 15.47 -1.00
CA ASP A 51 -0.48 16.26 0.01
C ASP A 51 -1.48 17.24 -0.62
N GLU A 52 -1.08 17.93 -1.68
CA GLU A 52 -1.99 18.82 -2.42
C GLU A 52 -3.15 18.02 -3.03
N PHE A 53 -2.90 16.83 -3.59
CA PHE A 53 -3.97 15.93 -4.01
C PHE A 53 -4.93 15.59 -2.86
N LYS A 54 -4.42 15.31 -1.65
CA LYS A 54 -5.27 15.07 -0.48
C LYS A 54 -6.15 16.27 -0.14
N ARG A 55 -5.59 17.49 -0.22
CA ARG A 55 -6.36 18.74 -0.03
C ARG A 55 -7.45 18.92 -1.09
N LEU A 56 -7.18 18.52 -2.33
CA LEU A 56 -8.16 18.53 -3.42
C LEU A 56 -9.20 17.40 -3.34
N GLY A 57 -9.20 16.62 -2.26
CA GLY A 57 -10.20 15.58 -2.02
C GLY A 57 -9.79 14.18 -2.49
N TRP A 58 -8.57 14.00 -2.98
CA TRP A 58 -8.03 12.67 -3.24
C TRP A 58 -7.80 11.94 -1.93
N LYS A 59 -8.60 10.90 -1.69
CA LYS A 59 -8.36 9.99 -0.57
C LYS A 59 -7.46 8.87 -1.08
N PRO A 60 -6.18 8.78 -0.65
CA PRO A 60 -5.38 7.62 -0.95
C PRO A 60 -6.16 6.38 -0.49
N ASN A 61 -6.11 5.30 -1.27
CA ASN A 61 -6.84 4.07 -0.94
C ASN A 61 -6.19 3.40 0.30
N ALA A 62 -6.43 3.97 1.47
CA ALA A 62 -5.92 3.57 2.75
C ALA A 62 -6.53 2.23 3.22
N LYS A 63 -7.59 1.77 2.54
CA LYS A 63 -8.25 0.51 2.86
C LYS A 63 -7.31 -0.67 2.65
N ASN A 64 -6.48 -0.64 1.60
CA ASN A 64 -5.43 -1.64 1.41
C ASN A 64 -4.33 -1.51 2.47
N GLY A 65 -3.98 -0.29 2.88
CA GLY A 65 -3.01 -0.05 3.94
C GLY A 65 -3.43 -0.65 5.29
N ARG A 66 -4.71 -0.53 5.66
CA ARG A 66 -5.24 -1.18 6.88
C ARG A 66 -5.13 -2.70 6.78
N LEU A 67 -5.54 -3.30 5.65
CA LEU A 67 -5.44 -4.75 5.46
C LEU A 67 -4.00 -5.25 5.51
N ILE A 68 -3.07 -4.53 4.88
CA ILE A 68 -1.63 -4.86 4.91
C ILE A 68 -1.10 -4.81 6.35
N LYS A 69 -1.48 -3.80 7.14
CA LYS A 69 -1.14 -3.75 8.58
C LYS A 69 -1.73 -4.94 9.34
N THR A 70 -2.97 -5.33 9.03
CA THR A 70 -3.60 -6.51 9.62
C THR A 70 -2.82 -7.78 9.32
N ILE A 71 -2.42 -7.99 8.06
CA ILE A 71 -1.61 -9.13 7.63
C ILE A 71 -0.30 -9.18 8.42
N GLN A 72 0.41 -8.05 8.52
CA GLN A 72 1.67 -7.95 9.26
C GLN A 72 1.49 -8.28 10.76
N PHE A 73 0.42 -7.77 11.37
CA PHE A 73 0.10 -8.03 12.76
C PHE A 73 -0.21 -9.52 13.02
N LEU A 74 -1.05 -10.14 12.19
CA LEU A 74 -1.38 -11.56 12.34
C LEU A 74 -0.16 -12.45 12.14
N TRP A 75 0.69 -12.13 11.16
CA TRP A 75 1.95 -12.85 10.96
C TRP A 75 2.89 -12.72 12.16
N MET A 76 3.02 -11.52 12.73
CA MET A 76 3.81 -11.30 13.94
C MET A 76 3.30 -12.14 15.10
N ARG A 77 1.97 -12.15 15.34
CA ARG A 77 1.33 -12.97 16.38
C ARG A 77 1.62 -14.47 16.20
N LEU A 78 1.49 -14.99 14.98
CA LEU A 78 1.85 -16.38 14.66
C LEU A 78 3.32 -16.68 14.96
N GLY A 79 4.21 -15.70 14.76
CA GLY A 79 5.62 -15.83 15.09
C GLY A 79 5.91 -15.80 16.60
N GLU A 80 5.21 -14.95 17.36
CA GLU A 80 5.32 -14.87 18.82
C GLU A 80 4.90 -16.18 19.49
N GLU A 81 3.88 -16.85 18.96
CA GLU A 81 3.39 -18.15 19.47
C GLU A 81 4.19 -19.36 18.92
N ASN A 82 5.32 -19.11 18.24
CA ASN A 82 6.20 -20.13 17.66
C ASN A 82 5.54 -21.02 16.58
N CYS A 83 4.40 -20.61 16.01
CA CYS A 83 3.69 -21.33 14.95
C CYS A 83 4.36 -21.22 13.57
N LEU A 84 5.42 -20.40 13.45
CA LEU A 84 6.15 -20.17 12.21
C LEU A 84 7.60 -20.65 12.34
N GLU A 85 8.05 -21.48 11.39
CA GLU A 85 9.45 -21.89 11.29
C GLU A 85 10.38 -20.69 11.09
N THR A 86 9.92 -19.67 10.35
CA THR A 86 10.67 -18.42 10.12
C THR A 86 9.74 -17.19 10.22
N PRO A 87 9.64 -16.54 11.39
CA PRO A 87 8.80 -15.36 11.60
C PRO A 87 9.46 -14.09 11.03
N THR A 88 9.93 -14.16 9.78
CA THR A 88 10.59 -13.04 9.10
C THR A 88 9.66 -12.36 8.12
N LYS A 89 9.89 -11.07 7.88
CA LYS A 89 9.17 -10.30 6.86
C LYS A 89 9.29 -10.92 5.46
N LYS A 90 10.44 -11.50 5.13
CA LYS A 90 10.65 -12.21 3.85
C LYS A 90 9.75 -13.44 3.72
N ALA A 91 9.59 -14.23 4.78
CA ALA A 91 8.72 -15.39 4.78
C ALA A 91 7.24 -14.97 4.65
N MET A 92 6.83 -13.92 5.35
CA MET A 92 5.50 -13.31 5.20
C MET A 92 5.25 -12.85 3.76
N GLU A 93 6.21 -12.15 3.16
CA GLU A 93 6.15 -11.68 1.79
C GLU A 93 6.05 -12.86 0.81
N ALA A 94 6.89 -13.88 0.98
CA ALA A 94 6.85 -15.09 0.15
C ALA A 94 5.50 -15.82 0.27
N PHE A 95 4.95 -15.95 1.48
CA PHE A 95 3.63 -16.52 1.72
C PHE A 95 2.54 -15.70 1.03
N CYS A 96 2.48 -14.39 1.30
CA CYS A 96 1.45 -13.53 0.71
C CYS A 96 1.53 -13.47 -0.81
N ASN A 97 2.76 -13.48 -1.36
CA ASN A 97 2.98 -13.47 -2.80
C ASN A 97 2.48 -14.75 -3.50
N LYS A 98 2.24 -15.87 -2.80
CA LYS A 98 1.61 -17.07 -3.37
C LYS A 98 0.10 -16.92 -3.62
N TYR A 99 -0.56 -15.99 -2.92
CA TYR A 99 -2.01 -15.76 -3.01
C TYR A 99 -2.37 -14.55 -3.88
N VAL A 100 -1.37 -13.91 -4.48
CA VAL A 100 -1.56 -12.72 -5.32
C VAL A 100 -0.89 -12.96 -6.66
N GLU A 101 -1.57 -12.54 -7.73
CA GLU A 101 -1.04 -12.68 -9.09
C GLU A 101 -0.05 -11.56 -9.45
N THR A 102 0.08 -10.57 -8.55
CA THR A 102 0.96 -9.43 -8.72
C THR A 102 2.38 -9.72 -8.24
N ARG A 103 3.37 -8.98 -8.77
CA ARG A 103 4.77 -9.07 -8.34
C ARG A 103 4.99 -8.87 -6.82
N THR A 104 4.11 -8.11 -6.16
CA THR A 104 4.14 -7.90 -4.70
C THR A 104 2.73 -7.78 -4.13
N PHE A 105 2.46 -8.43 -2.99
CA PHE A 105 1.14 -8.36 -2.34
C PHE A 105 0.75 -6.94 -1.88
N TYR A 106 1.72 -6.03 -1.67
CA TYR A 106 1.43 -4.61 -1.39
C TYR A 106 0.65 -3.91 -2.52
N SER A 107 0.77 -4.43 -3.74
CA SER A 107 0.06 -3.92 -4.92
C SER A 107 -1.21 -4.73 -5.23
N ALA A 108 -1.53 -5.73 -4.41
CA ALA A 108 -2.65 -6.61 -4.66
C ALA A 108 -4.00 -5.88 -4.53
N PRO A 109 -5.00 -6.26 -5.34
CA PRO A 109 -6.35 -5.74 -5.21
C PRO A 109 -6.94 -6.07 -3.84
N ARG A 110 -7.88 -5.23 -3.39
CA ARG A 110 -8.50 -5.34 -2.07
C ARG A 110 -9.13 -6.71 -1.80
N GLY A 111 -9.69 -7.36 -2.82
CA GLY A 111 -10.24 -8.71 -2.70
C GLY A 111 -9.20 -9.73 -2.24
N GLN A 112 -8.03 -9.75 -2.87
CA GLN A 112 -6.92 -10.63 -2.51
C GLN A 112 -6.36 -10.31 -1.12
N LEU A 113 -6.24 -9.03 -0.76
CA LEU A 113 -5.81 -8.63 0.60
C LEU A 113 -6.80 -9.06 1.68
N GLN A 114 -8.11 -8.98 1.42
CA GLN A 114 -9.13 -9.47 2.36
C GLN A 114 -9.03 -10.99 2.52
N HIS A 115 -8.86 -11.71 1.42
CA HIS A 115 -8.67 -13.16 1.44
C HIS A 115 -7.44 -13.55 2.28
N LEU A 116 -6.30 -12.85 2.11
CA LEU A 116 -5.10 -13.06 2.93
C LEU A 116 -5.36 -12.84 4.43
N VAL A 117 -6.09 -11.79 4.80
CA VAL A 117 -6.47 -11.55 6.19
C VAL A 117 -7.33 -12.70 6.72
N GLU A 118 -8.29 -13.20 5.95
CA GLU A 118 -9.14 -14.32 6.36
C GLU A 118 -8.35 -15.62 6.53
N VAL A 119 -7.42 -15.93 5.61
CA VAL A 119 -6.54 -17.10 5.71
C VAL A 119 -5.70 -17.04 6.99
N LEU A 120 -5.07 -15.90 7.27
CA LEU A 120 -4.26 -15.72 8.47
C LEU A 120 -5.09 -15.76 9.76
N LYS A 121 -6.30 -15.21 9.75
CA LYS A 121 -7.23 -15.31 10.89
C LYS A 121 -7.60 -16.76 11.17
N LYS A 122 -7.99 -17.53 10.15
CA LYS A 122 -8.30 -18.96 10.32
C LYS A 122 -7.12 -19.75 10.87
N TRP A 123 -5.90 -19.40 10.48
CA TRP A 123 -4.70 -20.02 11.06
C TRP A 123 -4.56 -19.65 12.54
N CYS A 124 -4.67 -18.37 12.89
CA CYS A 124 -4.66 -17.94 14.28
C CYS A 124 -5.74 -18.63 15.12
N GLU A 125 -6.96 -18.80 14.59
CA GLU A 125 -8.05 -19.52 15.26
C GLU A 125 -7.71 -20.99 15.52
N ARG A 126 -7.07 -21.68 14.57
CA ARG A 126 -6.62 -23.07 14.73
C ARG A 126 -5.55 -23.22 15.82
N GLU A 127 -4.68 -22.24 15.93
CA GLU A 127 -3.59 -22.21 16.92
C GLU A 127 -4.03 -21.54 18.25
N ASN A 128 -5.33 -21.20 18.39
CA ASN A 128 -5.92 -20.56 19.57
C ASN A 128 -5.30 -19.19 19.94
N ILE A 129 -4.86 -18.43 18.92
CA ILE A 129 -4.20 -17.13 19.07
C ILE A 129 -5.24 -16.02 19.08
N SER A 130 -5.18 -15.15 20.10
CA SER A 130 -6.06 -13.98 20.21
C SER A 130 -5.81 -12.95 19.09
N THR A 131 -6.68 -12.95 18.08
CA THR A 131 -6.70 -11.95 17.02
C THR A 131 -7.42 -10.68 17.51
N GLY A 132 -6.77 -9.93 18.41
CA GLY A 132 -7.29 -8.65 18.89
C GLY A 132 -7.65 -7.71 17.72
N SER A 133 -8.80 -7.03 17.81
CA SER A 133 -9.20 -6.06 16.78
C SER A 133 -8.20 -4.91 16.72
N ILE A 134 -7.61 -4.70 15.54
CA ILE A 134 -6.74 -3.55 15.27
C ILE A 134 -7.60 -2.29 15.30
N LYS A 135 -7.54 -1.58 16.43
CA LYS A 135 -8.16 -0.26 16.65
C LYS A 135 -7.60 0.75 15.65
#